data_AF-R7V3I7-F1
#
_entry.id   AF-R7V3I7-F1
#
_cell.length_a   1.000
_cell.length_b   1.000
_cell.length_c   1.000
_cell.angle_alpha   90.00
_cell.angle_beta   90.00
_cell.angle_gamma   90.00
#
_symmetry.space_group_name_H-M   'P 1'
#
loop_
_entity.id
_entity.type
_entity.pdbx_description
1 polymer ?
#
loop_
_entity_poly.entity_id
_entity_poly.type
_entity_poly.pdbx_seq_one_letter_code
_entity_poly.pdbx_strand_id
1 'polypeptide(L)'
;MKYQSTRGRFGGLSFEEALLSGYTPDGGILVPETVPQISKETLQSWKSLKYPDLVKNISRLYIDESEMKTDVLNELIDRAFSSFTHPDVAVLNPLKDGLNILELFHGTTLAFKDLALSCIGQFLEHFLSKRKKHMTIVVGTSGDTGSAAIEAVKGLKWVDLIVLLPRGRCERIQELQMTTVIADNIHVFR
;
A
#
# COMPACT_ATOMS: atom_id res chain seq x y z
N MET A 1 -16.16 2.93 -9.96
CA MET A 1 -15.17 1.92 -10.34
C MET A 1 -15.62 0.55 -9.85
N LYS A 2 -15.46 -0.48 -10.67
CA LYS A 2 -15.73 -1.88 -10.32
C LYS A 2 -14.54 -2.76 -10.66
N TYR A 3 -14.41 -3.89 -9.97
CA TYR A 3 -13.29 -4.82 -10.11
C TYR A 3 -13.77 -6.21 -10.51
N GLN A 4 -12.95 -6.88 -11.32
CA GLN A 4 -13.17 -8.23 -11.82
C GLN A 4 -11.91 -9.09 -11.71
N SER A 5 -12.10 -10.40 -11.68
CA SER A 5 -11.01 -11.35 -11.78
C SER A 5 -10.43 -11.35 -13.20
N THR A 6 -9.10 -11.43 -13.30
CA THR A 6 -8.39 -11.69 -14.57
C THR A 6 -8.78 -13.00 -15.25
N ARG A 7 -9.48 -13.90 -14.55
CA ARG A 7 -10.01 -15.16 -15.10
C ARG A 7 -11.49 -15.09 -15.48
N GLY A 8 -12.12 -13.92 -15.34
CA GLY A 8 -13.45 -13.60 -15.89
C GLY A 8 -14.65 -14.29 -15.23
N ARG A 9 -14.44 -15.10 -14.18
CA ARG A 9 -15.53 -15.84 -13.51
C ARG A 9 -16.16 -15.09 -12.34
N PHE A 10 -15.65 -13.91 -12.02
CA PHE A 10 -16.05 -13.11 -10.87
C PHE A 10 -15.84 -11.61 -11.17
N GLY A 11 -16.79 -10.75 -10.82
CA GLY A 11 -16.77 -9.31 -11.17
C GLY A 11 -17.81 -8.48 -10.42
N GLY A 12 -17.90 -7.19 -10.77
CA GLY A 12 -18.83 -6.25 -10.14
C GLY A 12 -18.45 -5.82 -8.71
N LEU A 13 -17.23 -6.13 -8.28
CA LEU A 13 -16.77 -5.84 -6.92
C LEU A 13 -16.49 -4.37 -6.72
N SER A 14 -16.82 -3.87 -5.54
CA SER A 14 -16.38 -2.56 -5.05
C SER A 14 -14.88 -2.54 -4.73
N PHE A 15 -14.29 -1.36 -4.56
CA PHE A 15 -12.90 -1.24 -4.12
C PHE A 15 -12.69 -1.88 -2.73
N GLU A 16 -13.60 -1.63 -1.79
CA GLU A 16 -13.57 -2.21 -0.46
C GLU A 16 -13.62 -3.75 -0.51
N GLU A 17 -14.50 -4.32 -1.33
CA GLU A 17 -14.56 -5.77 -1.53
C GLU A 17 -13.27 -6.30 -2.12
N ALA A 18 -12.71 -5.61 -3.12
CA ALA A 18 -11.46 -6.02 -3.75
C ALA A 18 -10.27 -6.00 -2.78
N LEU A 19 -10.16 -4.93 -1.97
CA LEU A 19 -9.12 -4.78 -0.96
C LEU A 19 -9.18 -5.89 0.11
N LEU A 20 -10.39 -6.25 0.55
CA LEU A 20 -10.59 -7.22 1.63
C LEU A 20 -10.66 -8.68 1.18
N SER A 21 -10.78 -8.96 -0.13
CA SER A 21 -10.93 -10.33 -0.64
C SER A 21 -9.61 -11.10 -0.69
N GLY A 22 -8.47 -10.43 -0.85
CA GLY A 22 -7.14 -11.04 -0.94
C GLY A 22 -6.93 -11.83 -2.25
N TYR A 23 -7.58 -12.99 -2.38
CA TYR A 23 -7.55 -13.84 -3.57
C TYR A 23 -8.96 -14.05 -4.12
N THR A 24 -9.08 -14.18 -5.44
CA THR A 24 -10.36 -14.54 -6.04
C THR A 24 -10.58 -16.07 -5.95
N PRO A 25 -11.83 -16.53 -5.79
CA PRO A 25 -12.14 -17.97 -5.72
C PRO A 25 -11.69 -18.77 -6.95
N ASP A 26 -11.56 -18.09 -8.09
CA ASP A 26 -11.14 -18.68 -9.35
C ASP A 26 -9.61 -18.70 -9.55
N GLY A 27 -8.83 -18.22 -8.57
CA GLY A 27 -7.36 -18.17 -8.56
C GLY A 27 -6.76 -17.07 -9.45
N GLY A 28 -7.56 -16.10 -9.86
CA GLY A 28 -7.12 -14.89 -10.54
C GLY A 28 -6.65 -13.79 -9.58
N ILE A 29 -6.45 -12.60 -10.14
CA ILE A 29 -6.16 -11.37 -9.39
C ILE A 29 -7.23 -10.35 -9.78
N LEU A 30 -7.59 -9.47 -8.84
CA LEU A 30 -8.56 -8.42 -9.10
C LEU A 30 -7.93 -7.27 -9.88
N VAL A 31 -8.59 -6.89 -10.96
CA VAL A 31 -8.25 -5.75 -11.82
C VAL A 31 -9.49 -4.88 -11.99
N PRO A 32 -9.33 -3.56 -12.21
CA PRO A 32 -10.48 -2.72 -12.53
C PRO A 32 -11.12 -3.19 -13.85
N GLU A 33 -12.44 -3.13 -13.94
CA GLU A 33 -13.19 -3.51 -15.16
C GLU A 33 -12.83 -2.61 -16.35
N THR A 34 -12.39 -1.38 -16.08
CA THR A 34 -11.90 -0.43 -17.07
C THR A 34 -10.68 0.30 -16.54
N VAL A 35 -9.74 0.65 -17.43
CA VAL A 35 -8.61 1.52 -17.08
C VAL A 35 -9.02 2.98 -17.35
N PRO A 36 -9.12 3.84 -16.30
CA PRO A 36 -9.46 5.24 -16.47
C PRO A 36 -8.53 5.94 -17.46
N GLN A 37 -9.09 6.78 -18.32
CA GLN A 37 -8.34 7.58 -19.28
C GLN A 37 -8.08 8.97 -18.71
N ILE A 38 -6.85 9.45 -18.85
CA ILE A 38 -6.45 10.79 -18.40
C ILE A 38 -6.23 11.65 -19.64
N SER A 39 -6.92 12.78 -19.73
CA SER A 39 -6.73 13.71 -20.85
C SER A 39 -5.36 14.39 -20.79
N LYS A 40 -4.92 14.94 -21.93
CA LYS A 40 -3.66 15.68 -21.98
C LYS A 40 -3.69 16.90 -21.06
N GLU A 41 -4.84 17.57 -20.96
CA GLU A 41 -5.06 18.74 -20.11
C GLU A 41 -4.89 18.37 -18.64
N THR A 42 -5.51 17.27 -18.20
CA THR A 42 -5.36 16.75 -16.83
C THR A 42 -3.92 16.32 -16.57
N LEU A 43 -3.27 15.65 -17.52
CA LEU A 43 -1.87 15.26 -17.35
C LEU A 43 -0.94 16.48 -17.22
N GLN A 44 -1.21 17.57 -17.95
CA GLN A 44 -0.46 18.82 -17.81
C GLN A 44 -0.72 19.50 -16.47
N SER A 45 -1.96 19.50 -15.97
CA SER A 45 -2.27 20.09 -14.66
C SER A 45 -1.64 19.31 -13.52
N TRP A 46 -1.44 18.00 -13.68
CA TRP A 46 -0.82 17.14 -12.67
C TRP A 46 0.71 17.24 -12.62
N LYS A 47 1.35 17.83 -13.63
CA LYS A 47 2.81 17.92 -13.74
C LYS A 47 3.48 18.61 -12.54
N SER A 48 2.81 19.57 -11.91
CA SER A 48 3.34 20.33 -10.78
C SER A 48 2.88 19.80 -9.41
N LEU A 49 2.13 18.70 -9.37
CA LEU A 49 1.68 18.13 -8.10
C LEU A 49 2.84 17.48 -7.35
N LYS A 50 2.79 17.59 -6.03
CA LYS A 50 3.62 16.78 -5.16
C LYS A 50 3.17 15.33 -5.23
N TYR A 51 4.07 14.41 -4.87
CA TYR A 51 3.81 12.98 -4.96
C TYR A 51 2.52 12.55 -4.22
N PRO A 52 2.26 12.94 -2.95
CA PRO A 52 1.02 12.57 -2.28
C PRO A 52 -0.23 13.08 -3.00
N ASP A 53 -0.19 14.30 -3.55
CA ASP A 53 -1.33 14.89 -4.26
C ASP A 53 -1.58 14.18 -5.59
N LEU A 54 -0.53 13.76 -6.29
CA LEU A 54 -0.66 12.93 -7.47
C LEU A 54 -1.28 11.57 -7.12
N VAL A 55 -0.84 10.94 -6.02
CA VAL A 55 -1.43 9.68 -5.52
C VAL A 55 -2.91 9.86 -5.19
N LYS A 56 -3.32 10.94 -4.51
CA LYS A 56 -4.74 11.25 -4.24
C LYS A 56 -5.57 11.30 -5.53
N ASN A 57 -5.07 12.03 -6.52
CA ASN A 57 -5.75 12.18 -7.82
C ASN A 57 -5.87 10.83 -8.56
N ILE A 58 -4.79 10.04 -8.61
CA ILE A 58 -4.80 8.72 -9.25
C ILE A 58 -5.71 7.75 -8.49
N SER A 59 -5.60 7.67 -7.16
CA SER A 59 -6.42 6.79 -6.33
C SER A 59 -7.91 7.07 -6.49
N ARG A 60 -8.32 8.34 -6.61
CA ARG A 60 -9.73 8.71 -6.87
C ARG A 60 -10.26 8.15 -8.19
N LEU A 61 -9.42 7.91 -9.21
CA LEU A 61 -9.88 7.26 -10.45
C LEU A 61 -10.30 5.80 -10.23
N TYR A 62 -9.79 5.17 -9.17
CA TYR A 62 -9.99 3.75 -8.87
C TYR A 62 -10.90 3.51 -7.66
N ILE A 63 -11.12 4.52 -6.82
CA ILE A 63 -11.95 4.44 -5.62
C ILE A 63 -13.14 5.38 -5.78
N ASP A 64 -14.36 4.85 -5.79
CA ASP A 64 -15.56 5.69 -5.89
C ASP A 64 -15.76 6.58 -4.66
N GLU A 65 -16.30 7.78 -4.88
CA GLU A 65 -16.62 8.72 -3.81
C GLU A 65 -17.73 8.20 -2.87
N SER A 66 -18.57 7.29 -3.36
CA SER A 66 -19.58 6.59 -2.55
C SER A 66 -18.97 5.59 -1.55
N GLU A 67 -17.78 5.04 -1.86
CA GLU A 67 -17.08 4.13 -0.95
C GLU A 67 -16.21 4.88 0.05
N MET A 68 -15.49 5.90 -0.42
CA MET A 68 -14.59 6.73 0.36
C MET A 68 -14.66 8.17 -0.11
N LYS A 69 -15.14 9.07 0.77
CA LYS A 69 -15.22 10.51 0.50
C LYS A 69 -13.84 11.12 0.26
N THR A 70 -13.79 12.21 -0.50
CA THR A 70 -12.52 12.82 -0.95
C THR A 70 -11.66 13.37 0.18
N ASP A 71 -12.28 14.01 1.17
CA ASP A 71 -11.61 14.45 2.40
C ASP A 71 -10.97 13.27 3.14
N VAL A 72 -11.69 12.17 3.30
CA VAL A 72 -11.21 10.95 3.97
C VAL A 72 -10.07 10.29 3.19
N LEU A 73 -10.20 10.15 1.87
CA LEU A 73 -9.14 9.58 1.02
C LEU A 73 -7.85 10.40 1.13
N ASN A 74 -7.97 11.73 1.07
CA ASN A 74 -6.84 12.63 1.18
C ASN A 74 -6.13 12.50 2.53
N GLU A 75 -6.90 12.49 3.63
CA GLU A 75 -6.37 12.32 4.99
C GLU A 75 -5.63 10.99 5.16
N LEU A 76 -6.17 9.90 4.63
CA LEU A 76 -5.54 8.58 4.68
C LEU A 76 -4.21 8.55 3.91
N ILE A 77 -4.17 9.16 2.73
CA ILE A 77 -2.94 9.25 1.92
C ILE A 77 -1.90 10.15 2.60
N ASP A 78 -2.31 11.28 3.18
CA ASP A 78 -1.40 12.17 3.91
C ASP A 78 -0.80 11.46 5.13
N ARG A 79 -1.60 10.68 5.87
CA ARG A 79 -1.09 9.82 6.94
C ARG A 79 -0.10 8.78 6.43
N ALA A 80 -0.42 8.09 5.33
CA ALA A 80 0.45 7.06 4.75
C ALA A 80 1.85 7.58 4.42
N PHE A 81 1.95 8.82 3.92
CA PHE A 81 3.24 9.42 3.55
C PHE A 81 3.91 10.24 4.65
N SER A 82 3.26 10.43 5.81
CA SER A 82 3.79 11.23 6.92
C SER A 82 5.06 10.65 7.57
N SER A 83 5.32 9.36 7.41
CA SER A 83 6.51 8.66 7.93
C SER A 83 7.71 8.71 6.98
N PHE A 84 7.55 9.23 5.76
CA PHE A 84 8.64 9.33 4.80
C PHE A 84 9.58 10.46 5.21
N THR A 85 10.87 10.16 5.17
CA THR A 85 11.93 11.07 5.61
C THR A 85 12.21 12.19 4.61
N HIS A 86 11.85 11.98 3.35
CA HIS A 86 11.99 12.97 2.28
C HIS A 86 10.63 13.56 1.90
N PRO A 87 10.47 14.91 1.87
CA PRO A 87 9.18 15.56 1.61
C PRO A 87 8.59 15.24 0.23
N ASP A 88 9.45 14.96 -0.76
CA ASP A 88 8.99 14.59 -2.11
C ASP A 88 8.59 13.11 -2.24
N VAL A 89 8.83 12.28 -1.21
CA VAL A 89 8.52 10.83 -1.14
C VAL A 89 9.29 9.98 -2.16
N ALA A 90 9.19 10.30 -3.45
CA ALA A 90 9.92 9.69 -4.56
C ALA A 90 10.79 10.76 -5.26
N VAL A 91 12.11 10.57 -5.23
CA VAL A 91 13.08 11.58 -5.69
C VAL A 91 13.74 11.14 -6.99
N LEU A 92 13.63 11.97 -8.04
CA LEU A 92 14.36 11.73 -9.28
C LEU A 92 15.73 12.40 -9.21
N ASN A 93 16.77 11.57 -9.12
CA ASN A 93 18.15 12.00 -9.01
C ASN A 93 18.88 11.82 -10.36
N PRO A 94 19.23 12.91 -11.06
CA PRO A 94 19.96 12.84 -12.31
C PRO A 94 21.43 12.49 -12.08
N LEU A 95 21.93 11.55 -12.87
CA LEU A 95 23.34 11.15 -12.95
C LEU A 95 23.96 11.63 -14.28
N LYS A 96 25.14 11.10 -14.62
CA LYS A 96 25.85 11.44 -15.87
C LYS A 96 25.14 10.84 -17.08
N ASP A 97 25.35 11.48 -18.24
CA ASP A 97 24.94 10.99 -19.56
C ASP A 97 23.43 10.70 -19.69
N GLY A 98 22.60 11.46 -18.97
CA GLY A 98 21.14 11.33 -19.01
C GLY A 98 20.57 10.13 -18.23
N LEU A 99 21.42 9.39 -17.51
CA LEU A 99 20.96 8.38 -16.56
C LEU A 99 20.27 9.08 -15.38
N ASN A 100 19.13 8.57 -14.95
CA ASN A 100 18.43 9.05 -13.75
C ASN A 100 18.13 7.88 -12.83
N ILE A 101 18.19 8.11 -11.52
CA ILE A 101 17.76 7.17 -10.49
C ILE A 101 16.48 7.72 -9.86
N LEU A 102 15.42 6.90 -9.82
CA LEU A 102 14.24 7.21 -9.03
C LEU A 102 14.39 6.54 -7.66
N GLU A 103 14.67 7.34 -6.65
CA GLU A 103 14.83 6.91 -5.27
C GLU A 103 13.47 6.69 -4.63
N LEU A 104 13.17 5.43 -4.30
CA LEU A 104 11.88 5.00 -3.72
C LEU A 104 12.05 4.43 -2.29
N PHE A 105 13.19 4.72 -1.64
CA PHE A 105 13.61 4.12 -0.38
C PHE A 105 13.57 5.11 0.80
N HIS A 106 12.79 6.19 0.68
CA HIS A 106 12.72 7.23 1.72
C HIS A 106 11.68 6.94 2.82
N GLY A 107 11.00 5.79 2.74
CA GLY A 107 10.10 5.29 3.79
C GLY A 107 10.83 4.59 4.94
N THR A 108 10.09 4.22 5.98
CA THR A 108 10.65 3.68 7.24
C THR A 108 11.53 2.45 7.05
N THR A 109 11.24 1.60 6.06
CA THR A 109 11.96 0.33 5.87
C THR A 109 13.06 0.41 4.83
N LEU A 110 13.24 1.58 4.20
CA LEU A 110 14.22 1.83 3.16
C LEU A 110 13.97 1.00 1.88
N ALA A 111 12.71 0.63 1.64
CA ALA A 111 12.31 -0.16 0.48
C ALA A 111 11.10 0.45 -0.23
N PHE A 112 11.03 0.28 -1.55
CA PHE A 112 9.93 0.82 -2.37
C PHE A 112 8.55 0.29 -1.98
N LYS A 113 8.49 -0.85 -1.27
CA LYS A 113 7.25 -1.46 -0.79
C LYS A 113 6.50 -0.53 0.17
N ASP A 114 7.20 0.37 0.86
CA ASP A 114 6.61 1.34 1.78
C ASP A 114 5.58 2.25 1.06
N LEU A 115 5.78 2.56 -0.22
CA LEU A 115 4.88 3.44 -0.99
C LEU A 115 3.48 2.87 -1.10
N ALA A 116 3.37 1.57 -1.36
CA ALA A 116 2.09 0.89 -1.50
C ALA A 116 1.53 0.43 -0.15
N LEU A 117 2.36 -0.20 0.67
CA LEU A 117 1.91 -0.82 1.92
C LEU A 117 1.45 0.21 2.95
N SER A 118 2.08 1.39 3.01
CA SER A 118 1.62 2.47 3.91
C SER A 118 0.20 2.92 3.57
N CYS A 119 -0.14 3.05 2.29
CA CYS A 119 -1.50 3.38 1.85
C CYS A 119 -2.48 2.22 2.14
N ILE A 120 -2.07 0.98 1.87
CA ILE A 120 -2.90 -0.21 2.13
C ILE A 120 -3.24 -0.33 3.62
N GLY A 121 -2.29 -0.11 4.53
CA GLY A 121 -2.54 -0.12 5.97
C GLY A 121 -3.62 0.88 6.39
N GLN A 122 -3.55 2.11 5.87
CA GLN A 122 -4.56 3.14 6.12
C GLN A 122 -5.95 2.76 5.58
N PHE A 123 -6.01 2.20 4.37
CA PHE A 123 -7.28 1.77 3.77
C PHE A 123 -7.89 0.57 4.49
N LEU A 124 -7.08 -0.41 4.89
CA LEU A 124 -7.52 -1.55 5.69
C LEU A 124 -8.14 -1.09 7.01
N GLU A 125 -7.43 -0.25 7.78
CA GLU A 125 -7.95 0.28 9.04
C GLU A 125 -9.26 1.03 8.84
N HIS A 126 -9.36 1.88 7.81
CA HIS A 126 -10.58 2.62 7.50
C HIS A 126 -11.79 1.70 7.31
N PHE A 127 -11.68 0.71 6.41
CA PHE A 127 -12.81 -0.16 6.09
C PHE A 127 -13.10 -1.18 7.19
N LEU A 128 -12.08 -1.75 7.83
CA LEU A 128 -12.24 -2.67 8.94
C LEU A 128 -12.88 -2.00 10.16
N SER A 129 -12.46 -0.77 10.47
CA SER A 129 -13.07 0.04 11.55
C SER A 129 -14.52 0.38 11.25
N LYS A 130 -14.83 0.79 10.02
CA LYS A 130 -16.21 1.04 9.56
C LYS A 130 -17.08 -0.21 9.69
N ARG A 131 -16.54 -1.38 9.35
CA ARG A 131 -17.24 -2.68 9.45
C ARG A 131 -17.25 -3.28 10.86
N LYS A 132 -16.46 -2.73 11.79
CA LYS A 132 -16.15 -3.36 13.09
C LYS A 132 -15.71 -4.82 12.95
N LYS A 133 -14.86 -5.08 11.96
CA LYS A 133 -14.33 -6.42 11.66
C LYS A 133 -12.84 -6.45 11.90
N HIS A 134 -12.36 -7.59 12.37
CA HIS A 134 -10.94 -7.84 12.57
C HIS A 134 -10.37 -8.67 11.42
N MET A 135 -9.13 -8.39 11.03
CA MET A 135 -8.38 -9.15 10.02
C MET A 135 -7.06 -9.63 10.61
N THR A 136 -6.72 -10.89 10.42
CA THR A 136 -5.38 -11.41 10.70
C THR A 136 -4.68 -11.67 9.39
N ILE A 137 -3.56 -10.99 9.16
CA ILE A 137 -2.72 -11.15 7.97
C ILE A 137 -1.59 -12.13 8.32
N VAL A 138 -1.36 -13.11 7.47
CA VAL A 138 -0.23 -14.06 7.61
C VAL A 138 0.70 -13.89 6.42
N VAL A 139 1.97 -13.56 6.68
CA VAL A 139 2.99 -13.31 5.65
C VAL A 139 4.18 -14.23 5.84
N GLY A 140 4.50 -15.02 4.81
CA GLY A 140 5.82 -15.65 4.68
C GLY A 140 6.77 -14.71 3.92
N THR A 141 7.92 -14.39 4.50
CA THR A 141 8.89 -13.46 3.90
C THR A 141 10.32 -13.88 4.18
N SER A 142 11.24 -13.59 3.26
CA SER A 142 12.68 -13.74 3.46
C SER A 142 13.41 -12.41 3.69
N GLY A 143 12.69 -11.29 3.82
CA GLY A 143 13.30 -9.97 3.90
C GLY A 143 12.32 -8.81 3.97
N ASP A 144 12.60 -7.78 3.18
CA ASP A 144 12.01 -6.43 3.22
C ASP A 144 10.48 -6.36 3.15
N THR A 145 9.81 -7.27 2.43
CA THR A 145 8.33 -7.33 2.40
C THR A 145 7.73 -7.46 3.80
N GLY A 146 8.40 -8.20 4.69
CA GLY A 146 7.96 -8.37 6.08
C GLY A 146 8.07 -7.07 6.86
N SER A 147 9.22 -6.41 6.77
CA SER A 147 9.45 -5.10 7.39
C SER A 147 8.37 -4.09 6.97
N ALA A 148 8.12 -3.97 5.66
CA ALA A 148 7.17 -3.00 5.13
C ALA A 148 5.72 -3.33 5.50
N ALA A 149 5.37 -4.63 5.57
CA ALA A 149 4.05 -5.06 6.04
C ALA A 149 3.85 -4.75 7.54
N ILE A 150 4.87 -4.97 8.37
CA ILE A 150 4.83 -4.62 9.79
C ILE A 150 4.64 -3.11 9.97
N GLU A 151 5.46 -2.30 9.31
CA GLU A 151 5.38 -0.85 9.42
C GLU A 151 4.02 -0.29 8.94
N ALA A 152 3.43 -0.91 7.93
CA ALA A 152 2.12 -0.52 7.42
C ALA A 152 0.97 -0.76 8.40
N VAL A 153 1.07 -1.79 9.26
CA VAL A 153 -0.05 -2.21 10.12
C VAL A 153 0.21 -2.15 11.62
N LYS A 154 1.44 -1.85 12.07
CA LYS A 154 1.76 -1.73 13.49
C LYS A 154 0.86 -0.69 14.17
N GLY A 155 0.28 -1.06 15.30
CA GLY A 155 -0.62 -0.20 16.07
C GLY A 155 -2.02 -0.01 15.48
N LEU A 156 -2.35 -0.63 14.35
CA LEU A 156 -3.72 -0.65 13.82
C LEU A 156 -4.61 -1.53 14.70
N LYS A 157 -5.82 -1.06 15.01
CA LYS A 157 -6.70 -1.71 15.98
C LYS A 157 -7.37 -2.97 15.44
N TRP A 158 -7.65 -2.99 14.14
CA TRP A 158 -8.46 -4.04 13.53
C TRP A 158 -7.64 -5.04 12.71
N VAL A 159 -6.31 -4.99 12.82
CA VAL A 159 -5.38 -5.81 12.06
C VAL A 159 -4.35 -6.43 12.99
N ASP A 160 -4.25 -7.76 12.98
CA ASP A 160 -3.07 -8.47 13.48
C ASP A 160 -2.20 -8.91 12.30
N LEU A 161 -0.88 -8.90 12.48
CA LEU A 161 0.07 -9.42 11.50
C LEU A 161 0.94 -10.51 12.10
N ILE A 162 0.91 -11.67 11.45
CA ILE A 162 1.78 -12.81 11.72
C ILE A 162 2.81 -12.91 10.61
N VAL A 163 4.09 -12.77 10.96
CA VAL A 163 5.22 -12.90 10.03
C VAL A 163 5.95 -14.21 10.28
N LEU A 164 6.07 -15.03 9.24
CA LEU A 164 6.86 -16.26 9.22
C LEU A 164 8.19 -16.00 8.51
N LEU A 165 9.27 -16.01 9.27
CA LEU A 165 10.63 -15.76 8.81
C LEU A 165 11.42 -17.07 8.71
N PRO A 166 11.97 -17.46 7.55
CA PRO A 166 12.81 -18.64 7.45
C PRO A 166 14.15 -18.39 8.16
N ARG A 167 14.41 -19.16 9.22
CA ARG A 167 15.67 -19.10 9.98
C ARG A 167 16.91 -19.13 9.08
N GLY A 168 17.78 -18.15 9.25
CA GLY A 168 19.06 -18.04 8.55
C GLY A 168 18.96 -17.69 7.06
N ARG A 169 17.78 -17.31 6.55
CA ARG A 169 17.56 -16.93 5.15
C ARG A 169 17.10 -15.48 4.98
N CYS A 170 17.43 -14.62 5.94
CA CYS A 170 17.12 -13.20 5.93
C CYS A 170 18.35 -12.40 6.32
N GLU A 171 18.58 -11.27 5.65
CA GLU A 171 19.66 -10.35 5.99
C GLU A 171 19.46 -9.75 7.39
N ARG A 172 20.56 -9.52 8.09
CA ARG A 172 20.49 -9.11 9.50
C ARG A 172 19.71 -7.82 9.72
N ILE A 173 19.85 -6.84 8.82
CA ILE A 173 19.13 -5.56 8.91
C ILE A 173 17.62 -5.78 8.79
N GLN A 174 17.17 -6.62 7.86
CA GLN A 174 15.76 -6.93 7.64
C GLN A 174 15.18 -7.74 8.79
N GLU A 175 15.92 -8.72 9.30
CA GLU A 175 15.53 -9.47 10.50
C GLU A 175 15.33 -8.53 11.70
N LEU A 176 16.24 -7.57 11.92
CA LEU A 176 16.10 -6.59 13.00
C LEU A 176 14.89 -5.68 12.79
N GLN A 177 14.69 -5.13 11.59
CA GLN A 177 13.50 -4.33 11.27
C GLN A 177 12.19 -5.06 11.59
N MET A 178 12.14 -6.38 11.43
CA MET A 178 10.95 -7.16 11.79
C MET A 178 10.88 -7.47 13.28
N THR A 179 12.00 -7.82 13.90
CA THR A 179 11.99 -8.48 15.22
C THR A 179 12.20 -7.56 16.41
N THR A 180 12.50 -6.28 16.16
CA THR A 180 12.65 -5.26 17.21
C THR A 180 11.43 -4.33 17.32
N VAL A 181 10.37 -4.58 16.56
CA VAL A 181 9.13 -3.79 16.62
C VAL A 181 8.39 -4.14 17.91
N ILE A 182 8.05 -3.10 18.68
CA ILE A 182 7.28 -3.22 19.92
C ILE A 182 5.85 -2.74 19.62
N ALA A 183 4.99 -3.65 19.21
CA ALA A 183 3.57 -3.40 18.94
C ALA A 183 2.75 -4.65 19.24
N ASP A 184 1.64 -4.48 19.95
CA ASP A 184 0.82 -5.60 20.46
C ASP A 184 0.23 -6.48 19.35
N ASN A 185 -0.04 -5.88 18.18
CA ASN A 185 -0.68 -6.54 17.03
C ASN A 185 0.32 -7.17 16.04
N ILE A 186 1.61 -7.22 16.39
CA ILE A 186 2.68 -7.75 15.53
C ILE A 186 3.27 -9.01 16.16
N HIS A 187 3.28 -10.10 15.40
CA HIS A 187 3.77 -11.40 15.84
C HIS A 187 4.79 -11.96 14.83
N VAL A 188 6.06 -12.06 15.23
CA VAL A 188 7.12 -12.56 14.35
C VAL A 188 7.61 -13.93 14.83
N PHE A 189 7.49 -14.93 13.96
CA PHE A 189 7.94 -16.31 14.18
C PHE A 189 9.15 -16.59 13.28
N ARG A 190 10.21 -17.18 13.85
CA ARG A 190 11.48 -17.51 13.17
C ARG A 190 11.73 -19.01 13.12
#